data_AF-A0A259PDS8-F1
#
_entry.id   AF-A0A259PDS8-F1
#
_cell.length_a   1.000
_cell.length_b   1.000
_cell.length_c   1.000
_cell.angle_alpha   90.00
_cell.angle_beta   90.00
_cell.angle_gamma   90.00
#
_symmetry.space_group_name_H-M   'P 1'
#
loop_
_entity.id
_entity.type
_entity.pdbx_description
1 polymer ?
#
loop_
_entity_poly.entity_id
_entity_poly.type
_entity_poly.pdbx_seq_one_letter_code
_entity_poly.pdbx_strand_id
1 'polypeptide(L)'
;MPSKPSAPMPEWRAAPSEKTSATDDERIKDVMPLPPPEHLIRFFPIAGTPVERFIQDARKAVRRIVQGEDDRLLLIIGPCSIHDPKAAREYAQRLVEQRRKHAGELEIVMRVYFEKPRTTVGWKGLIN
;
A
#
# COMPACT_ATOMS: atom_id res chain seq x y z
N MET A 1 -41.47 6.24 -15.46
CA MET A 1 -41.06 5.05 -14.68
C MET A 1 -40.85 5.50 -13.24
N PRO A 2 -41.70 5.13 -12.27
CA PRO A 2 -41.45 5.50 -10.88
C PRO A 2 -40.25 4.70 -10.35
N SER A 3 -39.26 5.40 -9.81
CA SER A 3 -38.08 4.82 -9.18
C SER A 3 -38.49 4.00 -7.95
N LYS A 4 -38.03 2.74 -7.87
CA LYS A 4 -38.18 1.91 -6.67
C LYS A 4 -37.58 2.64 -5.45
N PRO A 5 -38.24 2.63 -4.28
CA PRO A 5 -37.60 3.09 -3.06
C PRO A 5 -36.42 2.17 -2.73
N SER A 6 -35.26 2.78 -2.46
CA SER A 6 -34.07 2.07 -1.98
C SER A 6 -34.37 1.45 -0.62
N ALA A 7 -34.01 0.17 -0.43
CA ALA A 7 -34.15 -0.51 0.85
C ALA A 7 -33.43 0.26 1.97
N PRO A 8 -33.99 0.31 3.19
CA PRO A 8 -33.35 0.98 4.31
C PRO A 8 -32.01 0.30 4.63
N MET A 9 -30.98 1.12 4.81
CA MET A 9 -29.64 0.64 5.20
C MET A 9 -29.71 -0.05 6.57
N PRO A 10 -28.92 -1.12 6.80
CA PRO A 10 -28.86 -1.79 8.09
C PRO A 10 -28.46 -0.84 9.22
N GLU A 11 -29.10 -0.98 10.38
CA GLU A 11 -29.00 -0.09 11.54
C GLU A 11 -27.57 0.11 12.07
N TRP A 12 -26.68 -0.88 11.87
CA TRP A 12 -25.26 -0.79 12.25
C TRP A 12 -24.43 0.18 11.37
N ARG A 13 -24.98 0.67 10.25
CA ARG A 13 -24.36 1.68 9.38
C ARG A 13 -24.82 3.11 9.67
N ALA A 14 -25.83 3.32 10.51
CA ALA A 14 -26.30 4.65 10.85
C ALA A 14 -25.42 5.23 11.96
N ALA A 15 -24.28 5.82 11.59
CA ALA A 15 -23.58 6.71 12.51
C ALA A 15 -24.51 7.89 12.84
N PRO A 16 -24.68 8.27 14.12
CA PRO A 16 -25.31 9.55 14.47
C PRO A 16 -24.59 10.67 13.72
N SER A 17 -25.32 11.67 13.25
CA SER A 17 -24.71 12.86 12.65
C SER A 17 -23.70 13.46 13.62
N GLU A 18 -22.40 13.29 13.33
CA GLU A 18 -21.30 13.86 14.12
C GLU A 18 -21.22 15.40 14.00
N LYS A 19 -22.09 16.01 13.17
CA LYS A 19 -22.16 17.46 12.99
C LYS A 19 -22.37 18.17 14.32
N THR A 20 -21.40 19.00 14.66
CA THR A 20 -21.36 19.80 15.88
C THR A 20 -22.06 21.16 15.73
N SER A 21 -22.33 21.60 14.49
CA SER A 21 -23.01 22.87 14.19
C SER A 21 -23.65 22.87 12.80
N ALA A 22 -24.44 23.90 12.49
CA ALA A 22 -25.06 24.09 11.17
C ALA A 22 -24.03 24.40 10.06
N THR A 23 -22.86 24.91 10.44
CA THR A 23 -21.72 25.16 9.53
C THR A 23 -20.80 23.95 9.38
N ASP A 24 -21.14 22.83 10.03
CA ASP A 24 -20.31 21.62 10.05
C ASP A 24 -20.62 20.72 8.84
N ASP A 25 -19.56 20.16 8.24
CA ASP A 25 -19.64 19.25 7.10
C ASP A 25 -20.46 19.77 5.89
N GLU A 26 -20.42 21.07 5.60
CA GLU A 26 -21.20 21.67 4.50
C GLU A 26 -20.86 21.10 3.11
N ARG A 27 -19.63 20.59 2.93
CA ARG A 27 -19.12 20.05 1.65
C ARG A 27 -18.69 18.59 1.74
N ILE A 28 -19.12 17.87 2.77
CA ILE A 28 -18.78 16.45 2.97
C ILE A 28 -19.94 15.60 2.45
N LYS A 29 -19.63 14.64 1.59
CA LYS A 29 -20.64 13.69 1.07
C LYS A 29 -20.92 12.56 2.05
N ASP A 30 -19.87 12.03 2.66
CA ASP A 30 -19.93 10.90 3.57
C ASP A 30 -18.64 10.82 4.38
N VAL A 31 -18.72 10.26 5.59
CA VAL A 31 -17.57 9.95 6.46
C VAL A 31 -17.69 8.49 6.86
N MET A 32 -16.75 7.67 6.36
CA MET A 32 -16.70 6.25 6.67
C MET A 32 -15.51 5.96 7.58
N PRO A 33 -15.74 5.47 8.82
CA PRO A 33 -14.66 5.01 9.68
C PRO A 33 -13.87 3.88 9.01
N LEU A 34 -12.54 4.01 8.99
CA LEU A 34 -11.65 2.97 8.48
C LEU A 34 -11.27 1.99 9.61
N PRO A 35 -11.01 0.70 9.29
CA PRO A 35 -10.47 -0.22 10.27
C PRO A 35 -9.17 0.32 10.88
N PRO A 36 -8.97 0.22 12.21
CA PRO A 36 -7.76 0.69 12.86
C PRO A 36 -6.54 -0.12 12.39
N PRO A 37 -5.33 0.47 12.34
CA PRO A 37 -4.12 -0.22 11.89
C PRO A 37 -3.83 -1.54 12.61
N GLU A 38 -4.16 -1.63 13.90
CA GLU A 38 -3.97 -2.85 14.69
C GLU A 38 -4.72 -4.06 14.14
N HIS A 39 -5.88 -3.87 13.49
CA HIS A 39 -6.59 -4.97 12.87
C HIS A 39 -5.74 -5.58 11.75
N LEU A 40 -5.24 -4.76 10.83
CA LEU A 40 -4.40 -5.23 9.72
C LEU A 40 -3.11 -5.90 10.19
N ILE A 41 -2.46 -5.35 11.22
CA ILE A 41 -1.23 -5.92 11.80
C ILE A 41 -1.51 -7.31 12.40
N ARG A 42 -2.66 -7.49 13.07
CA ARG A 42 -3.07 -8.80 13.60
C ARG A 42 -3.47 -9.78 12.51
N PHE A 43 -4.09 -9.32 11.42
CA PHE A 43 -4.46 -10.18 10.27
C PHE A 43 -3.23 -10.60 9.43
N PHE A 44 -2.20 -9.77 9.35
CA PHE A 44 -0.98 -10.03 8.58
C PHE A 44 0.29 -9.92 9.45
N PRO A 45 0.44 -10.77 10.48
CA PRO A 45 1.57 -10.69 11.40
C PRO A 45 2.85 -11.14 10.70
N ILE A 46 3.94 -10.38 10.91
CA ILE A 46 5.26 -10.76 10.40
C ILE A 46 6.25 -11.18 11.49
N ALA A 47 5.91 -10.97 12.77
CA ALA A 47 6.79 -11.29 13.90
C ALA A 47 7.17 -12.77 13.90
N GLY A 48 8.47 -13.07 14.00
CA GLY A 48 9.04 -14.41 13.96
C GLY A 48 9.08 -15.06 12.56
N THR A 49 8.51 -14.43 11.53
CA THR A 49 8.47 -14.98 10.17
C THR A 49 9.78 -14.69 9.41
N PRO A 50 10.07 -15.44 8.33
CA PRO A 50 11.17 -15.10 7.42
C PRO A 50 11.06 -13.69 6.80
N VAL A 51 9.84 -13.14 6.71
CA VAL A 51 9.59 -11.79 6.16
C VAL A 51 10.18 -10.71 7.08
N GLU A 52 10.05 -10.87 8.40
CA GLU A 52 10.65 -9.93 9.36
C GLU A 52 12.18 -9.88 9.19
N ARG A 53 12.83 -11.04 9.17
CA ARG A 53 14.29 -11.13 8.95
C ARG A 53 14.69 -10.50 7.63
N PHE A 54 13.99 -10.83 6.55
CA PHE A 54 14.25 -10.26 5.23
C PHE A 54 14.17 -8.72 5.24
N ILE A 55 13.14 -8.13 5.86
CA ILE A 55 12.98 -6.67 5.96
C ILE A 55 14.12 -6.06 6.78
N GLN A 56 14.50 -6.68 7.89
CA GLN A 56 15.62 -6.21 8.71
C GLN A 56 16.93 -6.22 7.92
N ASP A 57 17.22 -7.31 7.22
CA ASP A 57 18.46 -7.47 6.45
C ASP A 57 18.50 -6.53 5.24
N ALA A 58 17.40 -6.38 4.51
CA ALA A 58 17.31 -5.43 3.41
C ALA A 58 17.52 -3.98 3.89
N ARG A 59 16.94 -3.60 5.05
CA ARG A 59 17.16 -2.27 5.64
C ARG A 59 18.62 -2.04 6.05
N LYS A 60 19.28 -3.06 6.62
CA LYS A 60 20.71 -3.00 6.96
C LYS A 60 21.57 -2.83 5.70
N ALA A 61 21.30 -3.61 4.64
CA ALA A 61 22.01 -3.52 3.37
C ALA A 61 21.87 -2.13 2.73
N VAL A 62 20.63 -1.63 2.63
CA VAL A 62 20.35 -0.27 2.13
C VAL A 62 21.06 0.80 2.97
N ARG A 63 21.05 0.67 4.29
CA ARG A 63 21.74 1.61 5.19
C ARG A 63 23.24 1.66 4.92
N ARG A 64 23.90 0.50 4.81
CA ARG A 64 25.34 0.43 4.52
C ARG A 64 25.68 1.09 3.17
N ILE A 65 24.87 0.85 2.13
CA ILE A 65 25.07 1.49 0.82
C ILE A 65 24.93 3.02 0.93
N VAL A 66 23.88 3.52 1.58
CA VAL A 66 23.65 4.97 1.76
C VAL A 66 24.76 5.62 2.60
N GLN A 67 25.38 4.88 3.52
CA GLN A 67 26.52 5.33 4.33
C GLN A 67 27.87 5.21 3.61
N GLY A 68 27.93 4.60 2.43
CA GLY A 68 29.18 4.33 1.71
C GLY A 68 30.02 3.19 2.28
N GLU A 69 29.44 2.35 3.15
CA GLU A 69 30.08 1.18 3.77
C GLU A 69 29.94 -0.10 2.92
N ASP A 70 29.17 -0.03 1.83
CA ASP A 70 28.92 -1.08 0.84
C ASP A 70 28.90 -0.39 -0.52
N ASP A 71 29.75 -0.83 -1.45
CA ASP A 71 29.97 -0.21 -2.75
C ASP A 71 28.96 -0.66 -3.83
N ARG A 72 28.05 -1.58 -3.48
CA ARG A 72 26.96 -2.01 -4.37
C ARG A 72 26.00 -0.87 -4.67
N LEU A 73 25.43 -0.89 -5.87
CA LEU A 73 24.40 0.06 -6.27
C LEU A 73 23.02 -0.37 -5.74
N LEU A 74 22.36 0.52 -4.99
CA LEU A 74 20.95 0.36 -4.66
C LEU A 74 20.07 0.62 -5.89
N LEU A 75 19.34 -0.40 -6.34
CA LEU A 75 18.44 -0.31 -7.49
C LEU A 75 16.98 -0.52 -7.07
N ILE A 76 16.21 0.57 -7.06
CA ILE A 76 14.75 0.53 -6.83
C ILE A 76 14.04 0.42 -8.18
N ILE A 77 13.48 -0.74 -8.50
CA ILE A 77 12.91 -1.03 -9.82
C ILE A 77 11.59 -1.81 -9.74
N GLY A 78 10.64 -1.48 -10.62
CA GLY A 78 9.34 -2.14 -10.68
C GLY A 78 8.29 -1.32 -11.40
N PRO A 79 7.03 -1.78 -11.41
CA PRO A 79 5.91 -1.07 -12.01
C PRO A 79 5.78 0.36 -11.48
N CYS A 80 5.30 1.27 -12.34
CA CYS A 80 5.02 2.66 -11.94
C CYS A 80 4.05 2.71 -10.75
N SER A 81 2.97 1.93 -10.84
CA SER A 81 1.96 1.68 -9.81
C SER A 81 1.34 0.30 -10.03
N ILE A 82 1.05 -0.43 -8.95
CA ILE A 82 0.47 -1.77 -8.99
C ILE A 82 -1.05 -1.66 -9.01
N HIS A 83 -1.68 -2.19 -10.05
CA HIS A 83 -3.14 -2.34 -10.15
C HIS A 83 -3.59 -3.81 -10.16
N ASP A 84 -2.69 -4.75 -10.46
CA ASP A 84 -2.94 -6.20 -10.43
C ASP A 84 -1.93 -6.90 -9.51
N PRO A 85 -2.37 -7.43 -8.34
CA PRO A 85 -1.53 -8.19 -7.44
C PRO A 85 -0.93 -9.47 -8.05
N LYS A 86 -1.62 -10.10 -9.01
CA LYS A 86 -1.13 -11.33 -9.67
C LYS A 86 0.07 -11.01 -10.56
N ALA A 87 -0.07 -10.05 -11.46
CA ALA A 87 1.05 -9.57 -12.28
C ALA A 87 2.21 -9.04 -11.44
N ALA A 88 1.92 -8.35 -10.31
CA ALA A 88 2.97 -7.90 -9.39
C ALA A 88 3.78 -9.07 -8.79
N ARG A 89 3.12 -10.19 -8.44
CA ARG A 89 3.79 -11.39 -7.94
C ARG A 89 4.62 -12.08 -9.02
N GLU A 90 4.11 -12.18 -10.25
CA GLU A 90 4.86 -12.72 -11.39
C GLU A 90 6.11 -11.88 -11.67
N TYR A 91 5.98 -10.55 -11.63
CA TYR A 91 7.13 -9.65 -11.74
C TYR A 91 8.15 -9.89 -10.62
N ALA A 92 7.70 -10.03 -9.37
CA ALA A 92 8.57 -10.29 -8.23
C ALA A 92 9.34 -11.61 -8.37
N GLN A 93 8.71 -12.66 -8.92
CA GLN A 93 9.34 -13.96 -9.18
C GLN A 93 10.48 -13.84 -10.20
N ARG A 94 10.30 -13.04 -11.26
CA ARG A 94 11.39 -12.75 -12.22
C ARG A 94 12.48 -11.87 -11.61
N LEU A 95 12.09 -10.89 -10.79
CA LEU A 95 13.02 -9.95 -10.19
C LEU A 95 13.94 -10.61 -9.15
N VAL A 96 13.44 -11.58 -8.37
CA VAL A 96 14.27 -12.25 -7.36
C VAL A 96 15.39 -13.07 -8.00
N GLU A 97 15.20 -13.62 -9.21
CA GLU A 97 16.26 -14.27 -9.97
C GLU A 97 17.36 -13.27 -10.34
N GLN A 98 17.00 -12.07 -10.79
CA GLN A 98 17.96 -11.02 -11.10
C GLN A 98 18.67 -10.49 -9.85
N ARG A 99 17.94 -10.33 -8.73
CA ARG A 99 18.50 -9.94 -7.43
C ARG A 99 19.58 -10.93 -6.98
N ARG A 100 19.37 -12.23 -7.17
CA ARG A 100 20.37 -13.26 -6.85
C ARG A 100 21.56 -13.20 -7.80
N LYS A 101 21.30 -13.12 -9.11
CA LYS A 101 22.34 -13.10 -10.15
C LYS A 101 23.31 -11.92 -9.99
N HIS A 102 22.81 -10.75 -9.60
CA HIS A 102 23.58 -9.52 -9.48
C HIS A 102 23.92 -9.13 -8.04
N ALA A 103 23.78 -10.06 -7.07
CA ALA A 103 23.89 -9.75 -5.64
C ALA A 103 25.23 -9.15 -5.21
N GLY A 104 26.31 -9.42 -5.95
CA GLY A 104 27.65 -8.88 -5.70
C GLY A 104 27.83 -7.41 -6.08
N GLU A 105 26.99 -6.89 -6.97
CA GLU A 105 27.12 -5.53 -7.51
C GLU A 105 25.88 -4.66 -7.21
N LEU A 106 24.71 -5.29 -7.05
CA LEU A 106 23.43 -4.61 -6.90
C LEU A 106 22.69 -5.05 -5.63
N GLU A 107 22.09 -4.09 -4.94
CA GLU A 107 21.01 -4.32 -3.98
C GLU A 107 19.68 -3.97 -4.65
N ILE A 108 19.01 -4.97 -5.22
CA ILE A 108 17.76 -4.76 -5.97
C ILE A 108 16.56 -4.78 -5.03
N VAL A 109 15.80 -3.69 -4.98
CA VAL A 109 14.56 -3.56 -4.21
C VAL A 109 13.38 -3.35 -5.15
N MET A 110 12.33 -4.18 -5.00
CA MET A 110 11.12 -4.03 -5.81
C MET A 110 10.39 -2.73 -5.46
N ARG A 111 10.04 -1.96 -6.48
CA ARG A 111 9.13 -0.81 -6.36
C ARG A 111 7.68 -1.31 -6.24
N VAL A 112 7.04 -1.03 -5.10
CA VAL A 112 5.65 -1.43 -4.78
C VAL A 112 4.81 -0.19 -4.44
N TYR A 113 4.47 0.60 -5.46
CA TYR A 113 3.65 1.82 -5.29
C TYR A 113 2.20 1.52 -5.65
N PHE A 114 1.24 2.01 -4.88
CA PHE A 114 -0.19 1.71 -5.09
C PHE A 114 -0.94 2.80 -5.86
N GLU A 115 -0.37 4.00 -6.00
CA GLU A 115 -0.99 5.16 -6.64
C GLU A 115 0.05 5.98 -7.40
N LYS A 116 -0.42 6.77 -8.37
CA LYS A 116 0.32 7.87 -8.98
C LYS A 116 -0.45 9.18 -8.75
N PRO A 117 0.11 10.19 -8.04
CA PRO A 117 -0.55 11.47 -7.82
C PRO A 117 -0.97 12.14 -9.14
N ARG A 118 -2.18 12.72 -9.19
CA ARG A 118 -2.73 13.41 -10.38
C ARG A 118 -3.42 14.71 -10.00
N THR A 119 -3.33 15.69 -10.88
CA THR A 119 -4.08 16.96 -10.82
C THR A 119 -5.42 16.90 -11.56
N THR A 120 -5.64 15.85 -12.35
CA THR A 120 -6.87 15.59 -13.10
C THR A 120 -7.55 14.31 -12.61
N VAL A 121 -8.81 14.12 -13.01
CA VAL A 121 -9.56 12.90 -12.71
C VAL A 121 -8.89 11.68 -13.35
N GLY A 122 -8.81 10.59 -12.59
CA GLY A 122 -8.22 9.33 -13.03
C GLY A 122 -8.32 8.27 -11.94
N TRP A 123 -7.80 7.08 -12.24
CA TRP A 123 -7.71 5.98 -11.28
C TRP A 123 -6.96 6.42 -10.01
N LYS A 124 -7.55 6.12 -8.85
CA LYS A 124 -7.07 6.56 -7.53
C LYS A 124 -6.05 5.62 -6.89
N GLY A 125 -5.67 4.54 -7.56
CA GLY A 125 -4.74 3.57 -7.00
C GLY A 125 -5.45 2.33 -6.47
N LEU A 126 -4.68 1.38 -5.96
CA LEU A 126 -5.17 0.09 -5.50
C LEU A 126 -5.78 0.12 -4.08
N ILE A 127 -5.45 1.14 -3.29
CA ILE A 127 -5.93 1.30 -1.90
C ILE A 127 -7.25 2.08 -1.82
N ASN A 128 -7.43 3.07 -2.71
CA ASN A 128 -8.51 4.07 -2.64
C ASN A 128 -9.79 3.63 -3.35
#